data_AF-A0A1H2W864-F1
#
_entry.id   AF-A0A1H2W864-F1
#
_cell.length_a   1.000
_cell.length_b   1.000
_cell.length_c   1.000
_cell.angle_alpha   90.00
_cell.angle_beta   90.00
_cell.angle_gamma   90.00
#
_symmetry.space_group_name_H-M   'P 1'
#
loop_
_entity.id
_entity.type
_entity.pdbx_description
1 polymer ?
#
loop_
_entity_poly.entity_id
_entity_poly.type
_entity_poly.pdbx_seq_one_letter_code
_entity_poly.pdbx_strand_id
1 'polypeptide(L)'
;MTKTQKSLIYHNFFIIIALLGVLQSLYGDIRSMLDNMYFSKNLVKEVTYSYYNITIYTENKTFHLHVLYPFIIVCYGLLYNLIHLLKKNSKASEPRKP
;
A
#
# COMPACT_ATOMS: atom_id res chain seq x y z
N MET A 1 11.96 27.70 4.25
CA MET A 1 11.08 26.52 4.32
C MET A 1 10.41 26.49 5.69
N THR A 2 9.09 26.35 5.77
CA THR A 2 8.37 26.40 7.07
C THR A 2 8.48 25.07 7.80
N LYS A 3 8.38 25.09 9.15
CA LYS A 3 8.37 23.87 9.98
C LYS A 3 7.32 22.85 9.50
N THR A 4 6.17 23.34 9.04
CA THR A 4 5.07 22.53 8.50
C THR A 4 5.44 21.85 7.17
N GLN A 5 6.10 22.56 6.25
CA GLN A 5 6.59 21.97 5.00
C GLN A 5 7.61 20.86 5.28
N LYS A 6 8.50 21.07 6.26
CA LYS A 6 9.52 20.08 6.65
C LYS A 6 8.89 18.81 7.20
N SER A 7 7.90 18.94 8.08
CA SER A 7 7.14 17.81 8.62
C SER A 7 6.40 17.03 7.53
N LEU A 8 5.79 17.71 6.55
CA LEU A 8 5.11 17.05 5.43
C LEU A 8 6.08 16.23 4.57
N ILE A 9 7.24 16.77 4.24
CA ILE A 9 8.26 16.05 3.46
C ILE A 9 8.72 14.80 4.19
N TYR A 10 9.03 14.90 5.49
CA TYR A 10 9.43 13.71 6.26
C TYR A 10 8.34 12.66 6.32
N HIS A 11 7.07 13.06 6.49
CA HIS A 11 5.96 12.12 6.55
C HIS A 11 5.73 11.41 5.22
N ASN A 12 5.74 12.15 4.11
CA ASN A 12 5.63 11.57 2.77
C ASN A 12 6.82 10.64 2.46
N PHE A 13 8.03 11.01 2.86
CA PHE A 13 9.20 10.15 2.72
C PHE A 13 9.05 8.84 3.51
N PHE A 14 8.56 8.91 4.74
CA PHE A 14 8.26 7.72 5.54
C PHE A 14 7.22 6.82 4.88
N ILE A 15 6.13 7.40 4.36
CA ILE A 15 5.10 6.65 3.63
C ILE A 15 5.69 5.96 2.39
N ILE A 16 6.57 6.63 1.64
CA ILE A 16 7.24 6.04 0.48
C ILE A 16 8.09 4.82 0.89
N ILE A 17 8.89 4.94 1.96
CA ILE A 17 9.68 3.81 2.46
C ILE A 17 8.78 2.65 2.89
N ALA A 18 7.72 2.94 3.64
CA ALA A 18 6.76 1.93 4.08
C ALA A 18 6.11 1.21 2.90
N LEU A 19 5.71 1.96 1.86
CA LEU A 19 5.14 1.42 0.64
C LEU A 19 6.14 0.53 -0.10
N LEU A 20 7.39 0.98 -0.26
CA LEU A 20 8.44 0.18 -0.89
C LEU A 20 8.69 -1.12 -0.15
N GLY A 21 8.76 -1.09 1.19
CA GLY A 21 8.95 -2.29 2.00
C GLY A 21 7.83 -3.30 1.83
N VAL A 22 6.57 -2.84 1.83
CA VAL A 22 5.41 -3.73 1.65
C VAL A 22 5.29 -4.26 0.23
N LEU A 23 5.59 -3.46 -0.79
CA LEU A 23 5.64 -3.93 -2.18
C LEU A 23 6.75 -4.97 -2.39
N GLN A 24 7.90 -4.78 -1.76
CA GLN A 24 9.00 -5.75 -1.80
C GLN A 24 8.61 -7.06 -1.13
N SER A 25 7.91 -7.01 0.00
CA SER A 25 7.34 -8.20 0.66
C SER A 25 6.36 -8.93 -0.27
N LEU A 26 5.40 -8.20 -0.85
CA LEU A 26 4.41 -8.78 -1.77
C LEU A 26 5.07 -9.42 -3.00
N TYR A 27 6.08 -8.77 -3.57
CA TYR A 27 6.87 -9.34 -4.65
C TYR A 27 7.58 -10.64 -4.22
N GLY A 28 8.16 -10.66 -3.02
CA GLY A 28 8.76 -11.85 -2.42
C GLY A 28 7.76 -13.01 -2.27
N ASP A 29 6.55 -12.72 -1.78
CA ASP A 29 5.48 -13.70 -1.62
C ASP A 29 5.06 -14.29 -2.97
N ILE A 30 4.85 -13.43 -3.99
CA ILE A 30 4.51 -13.85 -5.35
C ILE A 30 5.62 -14.72 -5.94
N ARG A 31 6.88 -14.30 -5.80
CA ARG A 31 8.03 -15.05 -6.30
C ARG A 31 8.13 -16.42 -5.64
N SER A 32 8.06 -16.47 -4.30
CA SER A 32 8.13 -17.74 -3.56
C SER A 32 6.99 -18.68 -3.95
N MET A 33 5.78 -18.14 -4.15
CA MET A 33 4.65 -18.91 -4.65
C MET A 33 4.94 -19.48 -6.06
N LEU A 34 5.41 -18.67 -6.99
CA LEU A 34 5.73 -19.11 -8.35
C LEU A 34 6.85 -20.17 -8.37
N ASP A 35 7.92 -19.96 -7.59
CA ASP A 35 9.01 -20.93 -7.44
C ASP A 35 8.46 -22.26 -6.91
N ASN A 36 7.61 -22.21 -5.86
CA ASN A 36 6.96 -23.39 -5.31
C ASN A 36 6.08 -24.11 -6.36
N MET A 37 5.27 -23.39 -7.12
CA MET A 37 4.44 -23.98 -8.18
C MET A 37 5.29 -24.63 -9.27
N TYR A 38 6.39 -23.98 -9.67
CA TYR A 38 7.33 -24.51 -10.65
C TYR A 38 7.97 -25.82 -10.18
N PHE A 39 8.55 -25.85 -8.97
CA PHE A 39 9.21 -27.05 -8.44
C PHE A 39 8.25 -28.20 -8.17
N SER A 40 7.03 -27.89 -7.70
CA SER A 40 6.00 -28.90 -7.43
C SER A 40 5.23 -29.34 -8.67
N LYS A 41 5.50 -28.73 -9.85
CA LYS A 41 4.74 -28.94 -11.10
C LYS A 41 3.23 -28.80 -10.89
N ASN A 42 2.84 -27.97 -9.94
CA ASN A 42 1.44 -27.79 -9.56
C ASN A 42 0.77 -26.84 -10.57
N LEU A 43 -0.22 -27.36 -11.28
CA LEU A 43 -1.05 -26.54 -12.17
C LEU A 43 -2.03 -25.71 -11.34
N VAL A 44 -2.23 -24.46 -11.77
CA VAL A 44 -3.28 -23.59 -11.24
C VAL A 44 -4.62 -24.12 -11.72
N LYS A 45 -5.49 -24.47 -10.78
CA LYS A 45 -6.86 -24.89 -11.07
C LYS A 45 -7.80 -23.69 -11.12
N GLU A 46 -7.68 -22.83 -10.12
CA GLU A 46 -8.60 -21.71 -9.95
C GLU A 46 -7.89 -20.54 -9.24
N VAL A 47 -8.25 -19.32 -9.63
CA VAL A 47 -7.83 -18.09 -8.97
C VAL A 47 -9.08 -17.35 -8.54
N THR A 48 -9.19 -17.10 -7.23
CA THR A 48 -10.30 -16.34 -6.66
C THR A 48 -9.80 -15.02 -6.09
N TYR A 49 -10.64 -14.00 -6.25
CA TYR A 49 -10.40 -12.65 -5.78
C TYR A 49 -11.45 -12.32 -4.72
N SER A 50 -11.03 -12.08 -3.49
CA SER A 50 -11.94 -11.72 -2.40
C SER A 50 -11.37 -10.52 -1.64
N TYR A 51 -12.01 -9.36 -1.82
CA TYR A 51 -11.61 -8.08 -1.24
C TYR A 51 -10.12 -7.76 -1.44
N TYR A 52 -9.29 -8.08 -0.45
CA TYR A 52 -7.86 -7.81 -0.41
C TYR A 52 -7.00 -9.07 -0.44
N ASN A 53 -7.59 -10.22 -0.77
CA ASN A 53 -6.92 -11.50 -0.84
C ASN A 53 -7.06 -12.08 -2.25
N ILE A 54 -5.94 -12.46 -2.83
CA ILE A 54 -5.89 -13.29 -4.03
C ILE A 54 -5.59 -14.71 -3.55
N THR A 55 -6.52 -15.63 -3.76
CA THR A 55 -6.33 -17.03 -3.38
C THR A 55 -6.17 -17.86 -4.64
N ILE A 56 -5.06 -18.59 -4.71
CA ILE A 56 -4.70 -19.43 -5.86
C ILE A 56 -4.78 -20.88 -5.40
N TYR A 57 -5.71 -21.61 -5.99
CA TYR A 57 -5.91 -23.03 -5.76
C TYR A 57 -5.11 -23.82 -6.80
N THR A 58 -4.20 -24.65 -6.31
CA THR A 58 -3.50 -25.64 -7.12
C THR A 58 -3.97 -27.04 -6.78
N GLU A 59 -3.48 -28.05 -7.48
CA GLU A 59 -3.89 -29.44 -7.25
C GLU A 59 -3.65 -29.91 -5.82
N ASN A 60 -2.58 -29.42 -5.20
CA ASN A 60 -2.05 -29.95 -3.94
C ASN A 60 -1.92 -28.89 -2.84
N LYS A 61 -2.02 -27.59 -3.17
CA LYS A 61 -1.83 -26.48 -2.24
C LYS A 61 -2.71 -25.28 -2.57
N THR A 62 -3.03 -24.51 -1.54
CA THR A 62 -3.68 -23.20 -1.67
C THR A 62 -2.69 -22.12 -1.26
N PHE A 63 -2.56 -21.07 -2.07
CA PHE A 63 -1.73 -19.91 -1.79
C PHE A 63 -2.61 -18.70 -1.54
N HIS A 64 -2.26 -17.90 -0.53
CA HIS A 64 -2.96 -16.67 -0.19
C HIS A 64 -2.01 -15.49 -0.31
N LEU A 65 -2.37 -14.53 -1.16
CA LEU A 65 -1.67 -13.27 -1.35
C LEU A 65 -2.49 -12.15 -0.73
N HIS A 66 -1.96 -11.56 0.33
CA HIS A 66 -2.62 -10.48 1.07
C HIS A 66 -2.19 -9.12 0.53
N VAL A 67 -3.07 -8.45 -0.22
CA VAL A 67 -2.82 -7.11 -0.78
C VAL A 67 -3.36 -5.97 0.10
N LEU A 68 -3.88 -6.29 1.28
CA LEU A 68 -4.45 -5.32 2.23
C LEU A 68 -3.41 -4.29 2.71
N TYR A 69 -2.22 -4.76 3.08
CA TYR A 69 -1.16 -3.90 3.63
C TYR A 69 -0.72 -2.78 2.67
N PRO A 70 -0.44 -3.06 1.37
CA PRO A 70 -0.16 -1.99 0.42
C PRO A 70 -1.30 -0.97 0.35
N PHE A 71 -2.55 -1.45 0.35
CA PHE A 71 -3.74 -0.61 0.24
C PHE A 71 -3.90 0.34 1.44
N ILE A 72 -3.72 -0.17 2.67
CA ILE A 72 -3.79 0.62 3.90
C ILE A 72 -2.77 1.76 3.88
N ILE A 73 -1.52 1.49 3.48
CA ILE A 73 -0.45 2.50 3.45
C ILE A 73 -0.78 3.61 2.44
N VAL A 74 -1.28 3.25 1.25
CA VAL A 74 -1.69 4.24 0.24
C VAL A 74 -2.86 5.07 0.74
N CYS A 75 -3.90 4.45 1.29
CA CYS A 75 -5.06 5.15 1.85
C CYS A 75 -4.66 6.12 2.96
N TYR A 76 -3.79 5.69 3.88
CA TYR A 76 -3.28 6.52 4.97
C TYR A 76 -2.52 7.74 4.43
N GLY A 77 -1.63 7.55 3.45
CA GLY A 77 -0.89 8.65 2.84
C GLY A 77 -1.77 9.66 2.10
N LEU A 78 -2.79 9.18 1.39
CA LEU A 78 -3.77 10.03 0.71
C LEU A 78 -4.58 10.86 1.71
N LEU A 79 -5.11 10.23 2.76
CA LEU A 79 -5.88 10.92 3.80
C LEU A 79 -5.04 12.00 4.52
N TYR A 80 -3.80 11.68 4.86
CA TYR A 80 -2.89 12.65 5.48
C TYR A 80 -2.67 13.89 4.58
N ASN A 81 -2.39 13.67 3.30
CA ASN A 81 -2.19 14.75 2.34
C ASN A 81 -3.48 15.56 2.11
N LEU A 82 -4.64 14.91 2.06
CA LEU A 82 -5.95 15.59 1.94
C LEU A 82 -6.22 16.50 3.14
N ILE A 83 -6.05 16.00 4.36
CA ILE A 83 -6.24 16.79 5.59
C ILE A 83 -5.30 18.00 5.61
N HIS A 84 -4.06 17.82 5.16
CA HIS A 84 -3.12 18.92 5.06
C HIS A 84 -3.57 20.00 4.07
N LEU A 85 -4.02 19.61 2.88
CA LEU A 85 -4.53 20.52 1.86
C LEU A 85 -5.76 21.29 2.36
N LEU A 86 -6.70 20.61 3.03
CA LEU A 86 -7.88 21.23 3.62
C LEU A 86 -7.50 22.26 4.69
N LYS A 87 -6.56 21.95 5.59
CA LYS A 87 -6.06 22.91 6.59
C LYS A 87 -5.37 24.12 5.96
N LYS A 88 -4.63 23.92 4.87
CA LYS A 88 -3.96 25.01 4.15
C LYS A 88 -4.99 25.97 3.53
N ASN A 89 -6.03 25.43 2.88
CA ASN A 89 -7.05 26.23 2.21
C ASN A 89 -8.00 26.92 3.20
N SER A 90 -8.31 26.28 4.32
CA SER A 90 -9.08 26.89 5.41
C SER A 90 -8.37 28.10 6.04
N LYS A 91 -7.04 28.04 6.23
CA LYS A 91 -6.27 29.20 6.73
C LYS A 91 -6.12 30.32 5.71
N ALA A 92 -6.23 30.03 4.42
CA ALA A 92 -6.16 31.05 3.37
C ALA A 92 -7.44 31.88 3.23
N SER A 93 -8.56 31.42 3.82
CA SER A 93 -9.87 32.06 3.76
C SER A 93 -10.22 32.89 5.01
N GLU A 94 -9.36 32.92 6.04
CA GLU A 94 -9.52 33.85 7.15
C GLU A 94 -9.25 35.30 6.68
N PRO A 95 -10.17 36.24 6.89
CA PRO A 95 -9.94 37.64 6.56
C PRO A 95 -8.77 38.15 7.40
N ARG A 96 -7.79 38.80 6.74
CA ARG A 96 -6.72 39.51 7.46
C ARG A 96 -7.40 40.53 8.37
N LYS A 97 -7.35 40.31 9.68
CA LYS A 97 -7.73 41.34 10.64
C LYS A 97 -6.83 42.56 10.38
N PRO A 98 -7.42 43.77 10.22
CA PRO A 98 -6.68 44.99 9.98
C PRO A 98 -5.74 45.33 11.14
#